data_AF-A0A1H7P5V6-F1
#
_entry.id   AF-A0A1H7P5V6-F1
#
_cell.length_a   1.000
_cell.length_b   1.000
_cell.length_c   1.000
_cell.angle_alpha   90.00
_cell.angle_beta   90.00
_cell.angle_gamma   90.00
#
_symmetry.space_group_name_H-M   'P 1'
#
loop_
_entity.id
_entity.type
_entity.pdbx_description
1 polymer ?
#
loop_
_entity_poly.entity_id
_entity_poly.type
_entity_poly.pdbx_seq_one_letter_code
_entity_poly.pdbx_strand_id
1 'polypeptide(L)'
;MVRSPRRLPRSGAATLLLSAFSATILLLSASPVRAQEKAVALDRPRLAQAPEPYCYCWNDGKKIAEGSMSCIRTTMGRRLATCGRVTNLMSWQVTENSCPES
;
A
#
# COMPACT_ATOMS: atom_id res chain seq x y z
N MET A 1 52.32 -15.03 77.93
CA MET A 1 51.07 -15.66 77.46
C MET A 1 50.86 -15.30 75.99
N VAL A 2 51.00 -16.28 75.10
CA VAL A 2 50.90 -16.13 73.64
C VAL A 2 49.42 -16.20 73.21
N ARG A 3 48.91 -15.19 72.51
CA ARG A 3 47.59 -15.27 71.83
C ARG A 3 47.79 -15.56 70.35
N SER A 4 47.32 -16.73 69.93
CA SER A 4 47.30 -17.21 68.55
C SER A 4 46.37 -16.36 67.67
N PRO A 5 46.77 -16.03 66.42
CA PRO A 5 45.84 -15.46 65.45
C PRO A 5 44.92 -16.56 64.88
N ARG A 6 43.62 -16.27 64.92
CA ARG A 6 42.56 -17.13 64.37
C ARG A 6 42.73 -17.27 62.84
N ARG A 7 42.84 -18.51 62.34
CA ARG A 7 42.75 -18.80 60.91
C ARG A 7 41.30 -18.64 60.46
N LEU A 8 41.03 -17.70 59.55
CA LEU A 8 39.76 -17.63 58.82
C LEU A 8 39.73 -18.74 57.74
N PRO A 9 38.57 -19.40 57.55
CA PRO A 9 38.44 -20.51 56.62
C PRO A 9 38.47 -20.01 55.16
N ARG A 10 39.51 -20.41 54.42
CA ARG A 10 39.73 -20.11 52.99
C ARG A 10 38.58 -20.56 52.08
N SER A 11 37.74 -21.50 52.53
CA SER A 11 36.56 -21.97 51.79
C SER A 11 35.45 -20.94 51.65
N GLY A 12 35.26 -20.01 52.59
CA GLY A 12 34.16 -19.04 52.54
C GLY A 12 34.33 -17.96 51.46
N ALA A 13 35.57 -17.57 51.17
CA ALA A 13 35.86 -16.55 50.18
C ALA A 13 35.55 -17.00 48.74
N ALA A 14 35.80 -18.27 48.41
CA ALA A 14 35.53 -18.81 47.08
C ALA A 14 34.03 -18.95 46.81
N THR A 15 33.24 -19.41 47.78
CA THR A 15 31.77 -19.48 47.68
C THR A 15 31.13 -18.10 47.57
N LEU A 16 31.64 -17.10 48.29
CA LEU A 16 31.16 -15.72 48.19
C LEU A 16 31.40 -15.11 46.81
N LEU A 17 32.57 -15.38 46.19
CA LEU A 17 32.88 -14.92 44.84
C LEU A 17 31.97 -15.58 43.79
N LEU A 18 31.76 -16.89 43.87
CA LEU A 18 30.86 -17.62 42.97
C LEU A 18 29.39 -17.16 43.10
N SER A 19 28.92 -16.89 44.32
CA SER A 19 27.58 -16.34 44.53
C SER A 19 27.47 -14.90 44.01
N ALA A 20 28.51 -14.10 44.17
CA ALA A 20 28.53 -12.74 43.63
C ALA A 20 28.47 -12.78 42.10
N PHE A 21 29.31 -13.59 41.44
CA PHE A 21 29.28 -13.76 39.98
C PHE A 21 27.92 -14.26 39.47
N SER A 22 27.29 -15.23 40.15
CA SER A 22 25.95 -15.69 39.78
C SER A 22 24.89 -14.59 39.92
N ALA A 23 24.96 -13.80 41.00
CA ALA A 23 24.05 -12.67 41.19
C ALA A 23 24.23 -11.59 40.11
N THR A 24 25.46 -11.29 39.70
CA THR A 24 25.72 -10.32 38.62
C THR A 24 25.20 -10.80 37.28
N ILE A 25 25.35 -12.10 36.96
CA ILE A 25 24.85 -12.67 35.70
C ILE A 25 23.31 -12.62 35.64
N LEU A 26 22.64 -12.93 36.76
CA LEU A 26 21.18 -12.81 36.87
C LEU A 26 20.70 -11.36 36.66
N LEU A 27 21.44 -10.38 37.17
CA LEU A 27 21.16 -8.95 36.98
C LEU A 27 21.36 -8.50 35.51
N LEU A 28 22.33 -9.06 34.79
CA LEU A 28 22.58 -8.71 33.38
C LEU A 28 21.52 -9.27 32.41
N SER A 29 20.91 -10.41 32.73
CA SER A 29 19.89 -11.05 31.87
C SER A 29 18.51 -10.42 31.96
N ALA A 30 18.26 -9.50 32.90
CA ALA A 30 16.97 -8.83 33.10
C ALA A 30 16.74 -7.68 32.10
N SER A 31 17.14 -7.84 30.84
CA SER A 31 16.79 -6.88 29.79
C SER A 31 15.29 -6.98 29.51
N PRO A 32 14.52 -5.87 29.59
CA PRO A 32 13.12 -5.91 29.20
C PRO A 32 13.07 -6.16 27.69
N VAL A 33 12.56 -7.33 27.28
CA VAL A 33 12.11 -7.56 25.91
C VAL A 33 11.02 -6.53 25.64
N ARG A 34 11.37 -5.46 24.92
CA ARG A 34 10.35 -4.59 24.34
C ARG A 34 9.61 -5.42 23.30
N ALA A 35 8.36 -5.75 23.59
CA ALA A 35 7.43 -6.23 22.59
C ALA A 35 7.48 -5.25 21.40
N GLN A 36 7.96 -5.72 20.26
CA GLN A 36 8.06 -4.91 19.06
C GLN A 36 6.63 -4.70 18.57
N GLU A 37 6.08 -3.52 18.89
CA GLU A 37 4.75 -3.09 18.43
C GLU A 37 4.71 -3.26 16.90
N LYS A 38 3.79 -4.09 16.42
CA LYS A 38 3.67 -4.43 15.01
C LYS A 38 3.32 -3.14 14.25
N ALA A 39 4.08 -2.80 13.22
CA ALA A 39 3.84 -1.60 12.43
C ALA A 39 2.44 -1.67 11.78
N VAL A 40 1.53 -0.80 12.23
CA VAL A 40 0.21 -0.61 11.62
C VAL A 40 0.33 0.48 10.56
N ALA A 41 -0.10 0.17 9.34
CA ALA A 41 -0.19 1.16 8.27
C ALA A 41 -1.19 2.25 8.70
N LEU A 42 -0.69 3.47 8.87
CA LEU A 42 -1.50 4.63 9.29
C LEU A 42 -2.47 5.06 8.18
N ASP A 43 -2.13 4.78 6.92
CA ASP A 43 -2.91 5.21 5.78
C ASP A 43 -4.01 4.21 5.44
N ARG A 44 -5.22 4.72 5.22
CA ARG A 44 -6.35 3.89 4.81
C ARG A 44 -6.06 3.36 3.41
N PRO A 45 -6.45 2.12 3.06
CA PRO A 45 -6.36 1.66 1.67
C PRO A 45 -7.01 2.70 0.78
N ARG A 46 -6.22 3.25 -0.16
CA ARG A 46 -6.74 4.21 -1.14
C ARG A 46 -7.83 3.44 -1.89
N LEU A 47 -9.10 3.77 -1.63
CA LEU A 47 -10.21 3.18 -2.36
C LEU A 47 -9.93 3.44 -3.84
N ALA A 48 -9.98 2.39 -4.66
CA ALA A 48 -9.92 2.56 -6.10
C ALA A 48 -10.99 3.60 -6.46
N GLN A 49 -10.57 4.72 -7.03
CA GLN A 49 -11.49 5.74 -7.51
C GLN A 49 -12.49 5.00 -8.40
N ALA A 50 -13.79 5.15 -8.10
CA ALA A 50 -14.83 4.58 -8.96
C ALA A 50 -14.49 4.96 -10.41
N PRO A 51 -14.59 4.02 -11.38
CA PRO A 51 -14.26 4.32 -12.76
C PRO A 51 -15.11 5.52 -13.17
N GLU A 52 -14.45 6.67 -13.26
CA GLU A 52 -15.13 7.89 -13.64
C GLU A 52 -15.80 7.66 -15.00
N PRO A 53 -17.04 8.13 -15.22
CA PRO A 53 -17.88 7.74 -16.34
C PRO A 53 -17.44 8.42 -17.66
N TYR A 54 -16.18 8.25 -18.05
CA TYR A 54 -15.54 8.90 -19.19
C TYR A 54 -15.71 8.14 -20.52
N CYS A 55 -16.57 7.12 -20.57
CA CYS A 55 -16.83 6.40 -21.82
C CYS A 55 -17.84 7.17 -22.68
N TYR A 56 -17.42 8.32 -23.23
CA TYR A 56 -18.21 9.15 -24.11
C TYR A 56 -17.39 9.71 -25.27
N CYS A 57 -18.07 10.07 -26.34
CA CYS A 57 -17.52 10.77 -27.49
C CYS A 57 -18.10 12.18 -27.55
N TRP A 58 -17.33 13.14 -28.07
CA TRP A 58 -17.84 14.49 -28.30
C TRP A 58 -18.39 14.63 -29.71
N ASN A 59 -19.59 15.21 -29.82
CA ASN A 59 -20.13 15.68 -31.10
C ASN A 59 -20.80 17.04 -30.90
N ASP A 60 -20.36 18.06 -31.65
CA ASP A 60 -20.91 19.42 -31.60
C ASP A 60 -21.12 19.97 -30.16
N GLY A 61 -20.14 19.73 -29.28
CA GLY A 61 -20.19 20.19 -27.88
C GLY A 61 -21.10 19.37 -26.96
N LYS A 62 -21.66 18.24 -27.42
CA LYS A 62 -22.44 17.30 -26.61
C LYS A 62 -21.66 16.03 -26.34
N LYS A 63 -21.82 15.50 -25.12
CA LYS A 63 -21.31 14.17 -24.75
C LYS A 63 -22.29 13.11 -25.23
N ILE A 64 -21.79 12.16 -25.99
CA ILE A 64 -22.55 11.03 -26.53
C ILE A 64 -22.06 9.77 -25.82
N ALA A 65 -23.00 9.02 -25.24
CA ALA A 65 -22.67 7.80 -24.50
C ALA A 65 -22.09 6.73 -25.44
N GLU A 66 -21.23 5.87 -24.90
CA GLU A 66 -20.77 4.66 -25.58
C GLU A 66 -21.96 3.83 -26.12
N GLY A 67 -21.80 3.28 -27.32
CA GLY A 67 -22.83 2.53 -28.04
C GLY A 67 -23.88 3.39 -28.74
N SER A 68 -23.96 4.70 -28.44
CA SER A 68 -24.89 5.60 -29.12
C SER A 68 -24.36 6.01 -30.49
N MET A 69 -25.27 6.23 -31.44
CA MET A 69 -24.95 6.69 -32.79
C MET A 69 -25.17 8.19 -32.92
N SER A 70 -24.30 8.86 -33.67
CA SER A 70 -24.43 10.28 -33.96
C SER A 70 -23.92 10.62 -35.35
N CYS A 71 -24.47 11.68 -35.92
CA CYS A 71 -24.03 12.23 -37.19
C CYS A 71 -22.84 13.16 -36.99
N ILE A 72 -21.67 12.74 -37.45
CA ILE A 72 -20.42 13.49 -37.30
C ILE A 72 -19.92 14.01 -38.65
N ARG A 73 -19.08 15.05 -38.60
CA ARG A 73 -18.37 15.55 -39.78
C ARG A 73 -17.10 14.74 -39.99
N THR A 74 -16.93 14.20 -41.19
CA THR A 74 -15.73 13.48 -41.65
C THR A 74 -15.19 14.11 -42.93
N THR A 75 -14.03 13.65 -43.39
CA THR A 75 -13.46 14.05 -44.70
C THR A 75 -14.33 13.64 -45.89
N MET A 76 -15.22 12.65 -45.72
CA MET A 76 -16.16 12.16 -46.74
C MET A 76 -17.56 12.79 -46.62
N GLY A 77 -17.69 13.86 -45.82
CA GLY A 77 -18.97 14.51 -45.51
C GLY A 77 -19.58 14.05 -44.19
N ARG A 78 -20.88 14.32 -44.00
CA ARG A 78 -21.62 13.93 -42.79
C ARG A 78 -21.94 12.44 -42.83
N ARG A 79 -21.45 11.70 -41.84
CA ARG A 79 -21.63 10.24 -41.74
C ARG A 79 -22.18 9.86 -40.39
N LEU A 80 -22.93 8.78 -40.37
CA LEU A 80 -23.37 8.15 -39.14
C LEU A 80 -22.17 7.41 -38.52
N ALA A 81 -21.92 7.63 -37.23
CA ALA A 81 -20.85 6.98 -36.51
C ALA A 81 -21.33 6.51 -35.14
N THR A 82 -20.80 5.38 -34.68
CA THR A 82 -21.09 4.83 -33.35
C THR A 82 -19.99 5.25 -32.39
N CYS A 83 -20.37 5.77 -31.22
CA CYS A 83 -19.40 6.07 -30.17
C CYS A 83 -18.91 4.77 -29.54
N GLY A 84 -17.60 4.54 -29.53
CA GLY A 84 -17.04 3.32 -28.98
C GLY A 84 -15.54 3.41 -28.75
N ARG A 85 -14.93 2.29 -28.38
CA ARG A 85 -13.48 2.21 -28.17
C ARG A 85 -12.76 1.94 -29.49
N VAL A 86 -11.94 2.88 -29.96
CA VAL A 86 -11.02 2.70 -31.08
C VAL A 86 -9.60 2.81 -30.52
N THR A 87 -8.85 1.71 -30.58
CA THR A 87 -7.47 1.66 -30.06
C THR A 87 -7.37 2.06 -28.57
N ASN A 88 -8.23 1.45 -27.75
CA ASN A 88 -8.31 1.67 -26.31
C ASN A 88 -8.78 3.07 -25.85
N LEU A 89 -9.08 3.99 -26.76
CA LEU A 89 -9.64 5.31 -26.44
C LEU A 89 -11.06 5.44 -26.99
N MET A 90 -11.88 6.26 -26.35
CA MET A 90 -13.20 6.60 -26.88
C MET A 90 -13.06 7.46 -28.13
N SER A 91 -13.62 6.99 -29.24
CA SER A 91 -13.59 7.67 -30.53
C SER A 91 -14.78 7.22 -31.38
N TRP A 92 -14.91 7.84 -32.53
CA TRP A 92 -15.97 7.57 -33.49
C TRP A 92 -15.61 6.41 -34.40
N GLN A 93 -16.44 5.37 -34.41
CA GLN A 93 -16.43 4.33 -35.43
C GLN A 93 -17.34 4.77 -36.58
N VAL A 94 -16.74 5.30 -37.64
CA VAL A 94 -17.46 5.79 -38.82
C VAL A 94 -18.10 4.61 -39.55
N THR A 95 -19.40 4.69 -39.80
CA THR A 95 -20.11 3.69 -40.62
C THR A 95 -20.18 4.15 -42.08
N GLU A 96 -20.45 3.22 -42.99
CA GLU A 96 -20.61 3.55 -44.42
C GLU A 96 -21.87 4.38 -44.67
N ASN A 97 -22.85 4.34 -43.76
CA ASN A 97 -24.12 5.02 -43.89
C ASN A 97 -23.98 6.55 -43.81
N SER A 98 -24.54 7.22 -44.80
CA SER A 98 -24.76 8.67 -44.75
C SER A 98 -25.79 9.03 -43.68
N CYS A 99 -25.71 10.27 -43.18
CA CYS A 99 -26.74 10.79 -42.29
C CYS A 99 -28.09 10.86 -42.99
N PRO A 100 -29.20 10.49 -42.32
CA PRO A 100 -30.53 10.72 -42.87
C PRO A 100 -30.75 12.23 -43.07
N GLU A 101 -31.29 12.60 -44.23
CA GLU A 101 -31.82 13.95 -44.47
C GLU A 101 -32.89 14.22 -43.40
N SER A 102 -32.77 15.33 -42.68
CA SER A 102 -33.61 15.67 -41.52
C SER A 102 -34.99 16.17 -41.93
#